data_AF-A0A842NHD4-F1
#
_entry.id   AF-A0A842NHD4-F1
#
_cell.length_a   1.000
_cell.length_b   1.000
_cell.length_c   1.000
_cell.angle_alpha   90.00
_cell.angle_beta   90.00
_cell.angle_gamma   90.00
#
_symmetry.space_group_name_H-M   'P 1'
#
loop_
_entity.id
_entity.type
_entity.pdbx_description
1 polymer ?
#
loop_
_entity_poly.entity_id
_entity_poly.type
_entity_poly.pdbx_seq_one_letter_code
_entity_poly.pdbx_strand_id
1 'polypeptide(L)'
;MSQKEIQESLKLLEKDWDVDPILHDFVLGKYTDVTDFSLIVKDVVFHIPYLPKEKKYILWKCYWPDCHNCCDRQGRLPLTSDDLIQIGHGMKYQKTSDFVKEETLVATHDEPTPSGGFSVMTNVSLKRKIDETENDDGTHISCRFLDGEGGCGIHPTRPGVCYMYPFSTWAQNEKGRPRVHATFQFTGDCPGFYLSESLDSMKEVLDDYSTTIYDYNMKSSRTLKDGFGSLSMS
;
A
#
# COMPACT_ATOMS: atom_id res chain seq x y z
N MET A 1 1.59 9.30 -6.97
CA MET A 1 1.19 10.65 -6.52
C MET A 1 2.18 11.68 -7.04
N SER A 2 1.67 12.86 -7.39
CA SER A 2 2.49 14.03 -7.73
C SER A 2 3.13 14.64 -6.48
N GLN A 3 4.21 15.40 -6.67
CA GLN A 3 4.88 16.13 -5.58
C GLN A 3 3.94 17.12 -4.88
N LYS A 4 3.00 17.70 -5.61
CA LYS A 4 1.99 18.62 -5.05
C LYS A 4 1.06 17.90 -4.08
N GLU A 5 0.55 16.72 -4.46
CA GLU A 5 -0.33 15.92 -3.60
C GLU A 5 0.40 15.43 -2.35
N ILE A 6 1.67 15.03 -2.46
CA ILE A 6 2.49 14.66 -1.30
C ILE A 6 2.63 15.85 -0.34
N GLN A 7 2.92 17.05 -0.87
CA GLN A 7 3.04 18.26 -0.06
C GLN A 7 1.72 18.63 0.64
N GLU A 8 0.59 18.50 -0.03
CA GLU A 8 -0.73 18.75 0.55
C GLU A 8 -1.05 17.73 1.64
N SER A 9 -0.74 16.46 1.41
CA SER A 9 -0.93 15.36 2.36
C SER A 9 -0.11 15.58 3.64
N LEU A 10 1.14 15.98 3.49
CA LEU A 10 2.06 16.27 4.59
C LEU A 10 1.58 17.46 5.42
N LYS A 11 1.16 18.57 4.78
CA LYS A 11 0.56 19.72 5.49
C LYS A 11 -0.68 19.36 6.30
N LEU A 12 -1.47 18.39 5.81
CA LEU A 12 -2.63 17.91 6.55
C LEU A 12 -2.22 17.02 7.72
N LEU A 13 -1.21 16.17 7.54
CA LEU A 13 -0.67 15.31 8.59
C LEU A 13 -0.12 16.14 9.77
N GLU A 14 0.63 17.20 9.45
CA GLU A 14 1.27 18.11 10.42
C GLU A 14 0.29 18.91 11.30
N LYS A 15 -1.01 18.88 11.00
CA LYS A 15 -2.02 19.50 11.87
C LYS A 15 -2.17 18.77 13.19
N ASP A 16 -2.03 17.44 13.14
CA ASP A 16 -2.34 16.54 14.25
C ASP A 16 -1.10 15.79 14.74
N TRP A 17 -0.04 15.73 13.93
CA TRP A 17 1.18 14.96 14.21
C TRP A 17 2.43 15.81 14.05
N ASP A 18 3.39 15.63 14.97
CA ASP A 18 4.72 16.19 14.83
C ASP A 18 5.54 15.33 13.87
N VAL A 19 6.04 15.94 12.79
CA VAL A 19 6.83 15.25 11.75
C VAL A 19 8.27 15.73 11.85
N ASP A 20 9.20 14.79 11.98
CA ASP A 20 10.64 15.10 12.01
C ASP A 20 11.04 15.91 10.76
N PRO A 21 11.72 17.07 10.90
CA PRO A 21 12.08 17.93 9.77
C PRO A 21 12.89 17.23 8.67
N ILE A 22 13.74 16.26 9.03
CA ILE A 22 14.53 15.47 8.08
C ILE A 22 13.59 14.57 7.28
N LEU A 23 12.62 13.93 7.94
CA LEU A 23 11.61 13.12 7.26
C LEU A 23 10.71 13.96 6.37
N HIS A 24 10.28 15.13 6.84
CA HIS A 24 9.53 16.09 6.03
C HIS A 24 10.27 16.41 4.72
N ASP A 25 11.54 16.81 4.82
CA ASP A 25 12.34 17.15 3.64
C ASP A 25 12.67 15.94 2.76
N PHE A 26 12.85 14.75 3.35
CA PHE A 26 12.99 13.50 2.61
C PHE A 26 11.73 13.17 1.81
N VAL A 27 10.55 13.22 2.41
CA VAL A 27 9.26 12.93 1.76
C VAL A 27 9.00 13.91 0.60
N LEU A 28 9.42 15.17 0.72
CA LEU A 28 9.35 16.18 -0.35
C LEU A 28 10.47 16.05 -1.40
N GLY A 29 11.30 15.01 -1.34
CA GLY A 29 12.38 14.76 -2.31
C GLY A 29 13.52 15.78 -2.25
N LYS A 30 13.64 16.55 -1.16
CA LYS A 30 14.75 17.52 -0.98
C LYS A 30 16.03 16.84 -0.50
N TYR A 31 15.92 15.62 0.02
CA TYR A 31 17.05 14.82 0.46
C TYR A 31 17.57 13.98 -0.70
N THR A 32 18.73 14.35 -1.24
CA THR A 32 19.29 13.70 -2.46
C THR A 32 20.31 12.60 -2.16
N ASP A 33 20.88 12.59 -0.95
CA ASP A 33 21.86 11.60 -0.52
C ASP A 33 21.17 10.49 0.26
N VAL A 34 20.52 9.59 -0.47
CA VAL A 34 19.78 8.45 0.07
C VAL A 34 20.35 7.18 -0.55
N THR A 35 20.66 6.20 0.28
CA THR A 35 21.09 4.87 -0.17
C THR A 35 20.02 3.84 0.13
N ASP A 36 19.85 2.89 -0.78
CA ASP A 36 18.98 1.73 -0.56
C ASP A 36 19.73 0.65 0.24
N PHE A 37 19.21 0.31 1.41
CA PHE A 37 19.67 -0.82 2.19
C PHE A 37 18.74 -2.02 1.97
N SER A 38 19.22 -3.02 1.25
CA SER A 38 18.47 -4.25 1.00
C SER A 38 18.71 -5.32 2.08
N LEU A 39 17.63 -5.95 2.52
CA LEU A 39 17.61 -7.04 3.50
C LEU A 39 16.63 -8.12 3.03
N ILE A 40 17.04 -9.39 3.08
CA ILE A 40 16.16 -10.52 2.78
C ILE A 40 15.57 -11.05 4.09
N VAL A 41 14.25 -11.10 4.18
CA VAL A 41 13.51 -11.78 5.24
C VAL A 41 12.55 -12.77 4.60
N LYS A 42 12.73 -14.06 4.87
CA LYS A 42 12.03 -15.16 4.19
C LYS A 42 12.11 -15.01 2.67
N ASP A 43 10.97 -14.83 2.00
CA ASP A 43 10.86 -14.74 0.54
C ASP A 43 10.81 -13.32 -0.01
N VAL A 44 10.92 -12.30 0.84
CA VAL A 44 10.82 -10.87 0.48
C VAL A 44 12.16 -10.16 0.64
N VAL A 45 12.54 -9.38 -0.38
CA VAL A 45 13.64 -8.41 -0.30
C VAL A 45 13.05 -7.05 0.11
N PHE A 46 13.40 -6.57 1.28
CA PHE A 46 13.04 -5.25 1.76
C PHE A 46 14.10 -4.23 1.35
N HIS A 47 13.65 -3.11 0.80
CA HIS A 47 14.44 -1.95 0.39
C HIS A 47 14.18 -0.81 1.37
N ILE A 48 15.10 -0.61 2.31
CA ILE A 48 14.96 0.35 3.42
C ILE A 48 15.83 1.58 3.13
N PRO A 49 15.26 2.80 3.09
CA PRO A 49 16.06 4.00 2.92
C PRO A 49 17.02 4.22 4.09
N TYR A 50 18.28 4.48 3.76
CA TYR A 50 19.32 4.89 4.70
C TYR A 50 19.87 6.26 4.30
N LEU A 51 20.01 7.15 5.28
CA LEU A 51 20.51 8.51 5.14
C LEU A 51 21.97 8.54 5.62
N PRO A 52 22.98 8.52 4.72
CA PRO A 52 24.38 8.36 5.14
C PRO A 52 24.91 9.50 6.00
N LYS A 53 24.48 10.74 5.73
CA LYS A 53 24.87 11.92 6.52
C LYS A 53 24.39 11.85 7.96
N GLU A 54 23.16 11.37 8.15
CA GLU A 54 22.56 11.23 9.48
C GLU A 54 22.95 9.92 10.16
N LYS A 55 23.46 8.95 9.39
CA LYS A 55 23.73 7.57 9.81
C LYS A 55 22.48 6.88 10.36
N LYS A 56 21.35 7.12 9.72
CA LYS A 56 20.05 6.62 10.17
C LYS A 56 19.27 5.97 9.02
N TYR A 57 18.54 4.92 9.36
CA TYR A 57 17.49 4.35 8.55
C TYR A 57 16.20 5.13 8.73
N ILE A 58 15.37 5.15 7.68
CA ILE A 58 13.96 5.55 7.79
C ILE A 58 13.15 4.28 8.00
N LEU A 59 12.56 4.14 9.18
CA LEU A 59 11.77 2.98 9.61
C LEU A 59 10.32 3.39 9.84
N TRP A 60 9.46 2.42 10.13
CA TRP A 60 8.02 2.63 10.27
C TRP A 60 7.42 1.88 11.45
N LYS A 61 6.34 2.40 12.03
CA LYS A 61 5.46 1.65 12.93
C LYS A 61 4.01 2.06 12.71
N CYS A 62 3.10 1.12 12.95
CA CYS A 62 1.67 1.39 12.89
C CYS A 62 1.22 2.10 14.18
N TYR A 63 0.40 3.14 14.04
CA TYR A 63 -0.26 3.83 15.15
C TYR A 63 -1.77 3.57 15.18
N TRP A 64 -2.26 2.57 14.45
CA TRP A 64 -3.68 2.19 14.54
C TRP A 64 -4.02 1.74 15.98
N PRO A 65 -5.18 2.14 16.55
CA PRO A 65 -6.27 2.90 15.94
C PRO A 65 -6.12 4.44 15.97
N ASP A 66 -5.17 4.99 16.73
CA ASP A 66 -4.95 6.44 16.87
C ASP A 66 -4.68 7.15 15.53
N CYS A 67 -4.16 6.41 14.55
CA CYS A 67 -4.08 6.84 13.16
C CYS A 67 -4.78 5.84 12.22
N HIS A 68 -5.71 6.33 11.43
CA HIS A 68 -6.45 5.58 10.40
C HIS A 68 -6.35 6.22 8.99
N ASN A 69 -5.32 7.04 8.74
CA ASN A 69 -5.12 7.71 7.45
C ASN A 69 -4.99 6.74 6.26
N CYS A 70 -4.45 5.53 6.46
CA CYS A 70 -4.42 4.49 5.42
C CYS A 70 -5.81 3.98 5.03
N CYS A 71 -6.86 4.29 5.80
CA CYS A 71 -8.25 4.03 5.45
C CYS A 71 -8.96 5.31 4.97
N ASP A 72 -8.61 6.48 5.51
CA ASP A 72 -9.24 7.75 5.14
C ASP A 72 -8.74 8.38 3.85
N ARG A 73 -7.51 8.04 3.45
CA ARG A 73 -6.82 8.68 2.33
C ARG A 73 -6.38 7.69 1.26
N GLN A 74 -6.91 6.47 1.31
CA GLN A 74 -6.52 5.43 0.39
C GLN A 74 -6.99 5.75 -1.02
N GLY A 75 -6.05 5.82 -1.97
CA GLY A 75 -6.35 6.11 -3.37
C GLY A 75 -7.04 4.96 -4.11
N ARG A 76 -6.75 3.70 -3.74
CA ARG A 76 -7.27 2.49 -4.40
C ARG A 76 -7.33 1.30 -3.45
N LEU A 77 -8.31 0.42 -3.63
CA LEU A 77 -8.44 -0.85 -2.89
C LEU A 77 -8.50 -2.05 -3.86
N PRO A 78 -7.42 -2.34 -4.62
CA PRO A 78 -7.39 -3.48 -5.53
C PRO A 78 -7.68 -4.78 -4.78
N LEU A 79 -8.52 -5.62 -5.37
CA LEU A 79 -8.95 -6.89 -4.81
C LEU A 79 -8.28 -8.05 -5.55
N THR A 80 -7.81 -9.03 -4.79
CA THR A 80 -7.45 -10.33 -5.35
C THR A 80 -8.70 -11.19 -5.57
N SER A 81 -8.59 -12.25 -6.38
CA SER A 81 -9.71 -13.19 -6.59
C SER A 81 -10.16 -13.86 -5.28
N ASP A 82 -9.26 -14.04 -4.29
CA ASP A 82 -9.66 -14.49 -2.96
C ASP A 82 -10.43 -13.42 -2.19
N ASP A 83 -10.00 -12.15 -2.27
CA ASP A 83 -10.69 -11.06 -1.59
C ASP A 83 -12.14 -10.94 -2.09
N LEU A 84 -12.38 -11.11 -3.40
CA LEU A 84 -13.74 -11.12 -3.97
C LEU A 84 -14.64 -12.16 -3.31
N ILE A 85 -14.10 -13.34 -3.01
CA ILE A 85 -14.83 -14.43 -2.36
C ILE A 85 -14.99 -14.17 -0.86
N GLN A 86 -13.89 -13.82 -0.18
CA GLN A 86 -13.84 -13.67 1.27
C GLN A 86 -14.66 -12.46 1.76
N ILE A 87 -14.49 -11.30 1.13
CA ILE A 87 -15.26 -10.09 1.44
C ILE A 87 -16.72 -10.30 1.09
N GLY A 88 -17.02 -10.84 -0.10
CA GLY A 88 -18.40 -11.12 -0.52
C GLY A 88 -19.15 -11.99 0.49
N HIS A 89 -18.53 -13.07 0.96
CA HIS A 89 -19.10 -13.92 2.01
C HIS A 89 -19.20 -13.19 3.36
N GLY A 90 -18.16 -12.42 3.74
CA GLY A 90 -18.17 -11.60 4.96
C GLY A 90 -19.34 -10.61 5.00
N MET A 91 -19.61 -9.97 3.86
CA MET A 91 -20.71 -9.03 3.61
C MET A 91 -22.06 -9.71 3.29
N LYS A 92 -22.13 -11.04 3.44
CA LYS A 92 -23.36 -11.86 3.31
C LYS A 92 -23.95 -11.95 1.90
N TYR A 93 -23.17 -11.66 0.86
CA TYR A 93 -23.55 -11.96 -0.52
C TYR A 93 -23.60 -13.47 -0.75
N GLN A 94 -24.67 -13.95 -1.41
CA GLN A 94 -24.83 -15.37 -1.72
C GLN A 94 -23.99 -15.80 -2.93
N LYS A 95 -23.70 -14.87 -3.84
CA LYS A 95 -22.88 -15.11 -5.04
C LYS A 95 -21.81 -14.04 -5.16
N THR A 96 -20.59 -14.45 -5.49
CA THR A 96 -19.47 -13.54 -5.76
C THR A 96 -19.79 -12.58 -6.91
N SER A 97 -20.55 -13.01 -7.93
CA SER A 97 -20.98 -12.15 -9.03
C SER A 97 -21.79 -10.94 -8.58
N ASP A 98 -22.64 -11.13 -7.57
CA ASP A 98 -23.51 -10.07 -7.05
C ASP A 98 -22.66 -9.08 -6.24
N PHE A 99 -21.70 -9.58 -5.45
CA PHE A 99 -20.72 -8.74 -4.77
C PHE A 99 -19.89 -7.90 -5.77
N VAL A 100 -19.33 -8.54 -6.80
CA VAL A 100 -18.53 -7.86 -7.83
C VAL A 100 -19.35 -6.73 -8.47
N LYS A 101 -20.58 -7.01 -8.88
CA LYS A 101 -21.44 -6.03 -9.55
C LYS A 101 -21.78 -4.82 -8.66
N GLU A 102 -22.10 -5.06 -7.40
CA GLU A 102 -22.61 -4.00 -6.52
C GLU A 102 -21.48 -3.24 -5.81
N GLU A 103 -20.42 -3.93 -5.41
CA GLU A 103 -19.42 -3.42 -4.46
C GLU A 103 -18.04 -3.12 -5.06
N THR A 104 -17.85 -3.39 -6.36
CA THR A 104 -16.55 -3.17 -7.01
C THR A 104 -16.61 -2.20 -8.17
N LEU A 105 -15.44 -1.65 -8.49
CA LEU A 105 -15.14 -0.71 -9.55
C LEU A 105 -14.00 -1.33 -10.38
N VAL A 106 -14.06 -1.23 -11.70
CA VAL A 106 -12.92 -1.57 -12.56
C VAL A 106 -12.30 -0.28 -13.06
N ALA A 107 -11.02 -0.08 -12.81
CA ALA A 107 -10.30 1.11 -13.26
C ALA A 107 -8.96 0.74 -13.89
N THR A 108 -8.57 1.52 -14.89
CA THR A 108 -7.28 1.42 -15.56
C THR A 108 -6.43 2.64 -15.24
N HIS A 109 -5.19 2.44 -14.81
CA HIS A 109 -4.26 3.52 -14.49
C HIS A 109 -2.81 3.14 -14.81
N ASP A 110 -1.98 4.17 -14.95
CA ASP A 110 -0.54 4.02 -15.12
C ASP A 110 0.13 3.91 -13.75
N GLU A 111 0.92 2.86 -13.56
CA GLU A 111 1.81 2.69 -12.41
C GLU A 111 3.28 2.81 -12.84
N PRO A 112 4.10 3.67 -12.20
CA PRO A 112 5.52 3.72 -12.46
C PRO A 112 6.19 2.39 -12.10
N THR A 113 7.13 1.95 -12.93
CA THR A 113 7.89 0.71 -12.68
C THR A 113 9.23 1.00 -11.99
N PRO A 114 9.74 0.08 -11.14
CA PRO A 114 11.04 0.25 -10.49
C PRO A 114 12.22 0.40 -11.46
N SER A 115 12.11 -0.13 -12.68
CA SER A 115 13.15 -0.05 -13.73
C SER A 115 13.12 1.25 -14.54
N GLY A 116 12.18 2.17 -14.23
CA GLY A 116 11.88 3.33 -15.07
C GLY A 116 10.89 2.98 -16.20
N GLY A 117 9.94 3.87 -16.43
CA GLY A 117 8.80 3.66 -17.35
C GLY A 117 7.49 3.44 -16.59
N PHE A 118 6.41 3.16 -17.33
CA PHE A 118 5.09 2.93 -16.79
C PHE A 118 4.56 1.55 -17.17
N SER A 119 3.70 1.01 -16.32
CA SER A 119 2.87 -0.14 -16.62
C SER A 119 1.41 0.29 -16.56
N VAL A 120 0.63 -0.12 -17.55
CA VAL A 120 -0.81 0.09 -17.56
C VAL A 120 -1.45 -1.08 -16.81
N MET A 121 -2.13 -0.77 -15.72
CA MET A 121 -2.80 -1.74 -14.86
C MET A 121 -4.30 -1.54 -14.91
N THR A 122 -5.05 -2.64 -15.07
CA THR A 122 -6.51 -2.65 -14.85
C THR A 122 -6.80 -3.56 -13.67
N ASN A 123 -7.48 -3.03 -12.65
CA ASN A 123 -7.80 -3.77 -11.43
C ASN A 123 -9.29 -3.70 -11.12
N VAL A 124 -9.83 -4.79 -10.58
CA VAL A 124 -11.09 -4.77 -9.83
C VAL A 124 -10.78 -4.27 -8.42
N SER A 125 -11.41 -3.18 -7.99
CA SER A 125 -11.19 -2.53 -6.69
C SER A 125 -12.47 -2.49 -5.87
N LEU A 126 -12.35 -2.58 -4.55
CA LEU A 126 -13.46 -2.36 -3.62
C LEU A 126 -13.86 -0.88 -3.63
N LYS A 127 -15.15 -0.62 -3.74
CA LYS A 127 -15.69 0.73 -3.57
C LYS A 127 -15.49 1.22 -2.14
N ARG A 128 -14.79 2.34 -2.01
CA ARG A 128 -14.57 3.14 -0.80
C ARG A 128 -15.80 3.97 -0.44
N LYS A 129 -16.65 4.36 -1.40
CA LYS A 129 -17.99 4.95 -1.17
C LYS A 129 -19.06 4.29 -2.04
N ILE A 130 -20.35 4.40 -1.68
CA ILE A 130 -21.44 3.67 -2.36
C ILE A 130 -21.55 4.02 -3.84
N ASP A 131 -21.40 5.31 -4.16
CA ASP A 131 -21.54 5.90 -5.49
C ASP A 131 -20.19 6.16 -6.17
N GLU A 132 -19.15 5.40 -5.81
CA GLU A 132 -17.81 5.55 -6.41
C GLU A 132 -17.80 5.19 -7.90
N THR A 133 -17.09 6.01 -8.67
CA THR A 133 -16.95 5.91 -10.12
C THR A 133 -15.49 5.84 -10.56
N GLU A 134 -15.22 5.54 -11.82
CA GLU A 134 -13.85 5.55 -12.39
C GLU A 134 -13.16 6.92 -12.26
N ASN A 135 -13.91 8.02 -12.24
CA ASN A 135 -13.35 9.37 -12.05
C ASN A 135 -12.80 9.61 -10.64
N ASP A 136 -13.16 8.75 -9.68
CA ASP A 136 -12.67 8.80 -8.31
C ASP A 136 -11.37 7.99 -8.11
N ASP A 137 -10.96 7.19 -9.11
CA ASP A 137 -9.80 6.31 -9.02
C ASP A 137 -8.51 7.08 -8.72
N GLY A 138 -7.76 6.65 -7.71
CA GLY A 138 -6.52 7.29 -7.29
C GLY A 138 -6.67 8.57 -6.46
N THR A 139 -7.89 9.10 -6.31
CA THR A 139 -8.16 10.27 -5.45
C THR A 139 -8.28 9.88 -3.98
N HIS A 140 -8.06 10.80 -3.04
CA HIS A 140 -8.26 10.50 -1.61
C HIS A 140 -9.74 10.42 -1.27
N ILE A 141 -10.20 9.23 -0.87
CA ILE A 141 -11.58 8.98 -0.42
C ILE A 141 -11.53 8.17 0.87
N SER A 142 -12.30 8.63 1.85
CA SER A 142 -12.47 7.90 3.10
C SER A 142 -13.26 6.62 2.88
N CYS A 143 -12.74 5.51 3.42
CA CYS A 143 -13.36 4.21 3.31
C CYS A 143 -14.66 4.14 4.12
N ARG A 144 -15.79 3.84 3.47
CA ARG A 144 -17.12 3.69 4.08
C ARG A 144 -17.22 2.61 5.16
N PHE A 145 -16.22 1.73 5.25
CA PHE A 145 -16.15 0.69 6.27
C PHE A 145 -15.38 1.14 7.51
N LEU A 146 -14.79 2.33 7.49
CA LEU A 146 -14.18 2.92 8.67
C LEU A 146 -15.29 3.42 9.61
N ASP A 147 -15.27 3.01 10.87
CA ASP A 147 -16.11 3.62 11.88
C ASP A 147 -15.52 4.95 12.36
N GLY A 148 -16.31 5.74 13.08
CA GLY A 148 -15.87 7.04 13.59
C GLY A 148 -14.72 6.99 14.61
N GLU A 149 -14.28 5.80 15.02
CA GLU A 149 -13.20 5.56 15.97
C GLU A 149 -11.97 4.90 15.31
N GLY A 150 -11.96 4.76 13.97
CA GLY A 150 -10.86 4.19 13.21
C GLY A 150 -10.90 2.66 13.03
N GLY A 151 -11.93 1.99 13.53
CA GLY A 151 -12.17 0.56 13.35
C GLY A 151 -12.70 0.22 11.95
N CYS A 152 -12.46 -1.02 11.50
CA CYS A 152 -12.86 -1.47 10.17
C CYS A 152 -14.03 -2.47 10.27
N GLY A 153 -15.20 -2.07 9.78
CA GLY A 153 -16.45 -2.85 9.86
C GLY A 153 -16.46 -4.15 9.04
N ILE A 154 -15.47 -4.37 8.17
CA ILE A 154 -15.27 -5.62 7.43
C ILE A 154 -14.06 -6.41 7.91
N HIS A 155 -13.44 -6.03 9.04
CA HIS A 155 -12.43 -6.86 9.69
C HIS A 155 -13.06 -8.16 10.25
N PRO A 156 -12.41 -9.33 10.13
CA PRO A 156 -11.06 -9.58 9.59
C PRO A 156 -10.98 -9.76 8.07
N THR A 157 -12.10 -9.74 7.36
CA THR A 157 -12.18 -9.98 5.91
C THR A 157 -11.74 -8.81 5.02
N ARG A 158 -11.17 -7.73 5.57
CA ARG A 158 -10.75 -6.55 4.78
C ARG A 158 -9.76 -6.94 3.65
N PRO A 159 -9.69 -6.16 2.56
CA PRO A 159 -8.81 -6.47 1.42
C PRO A 159 -7.36 -6.75 1.81
N GLY A 160 -6.72 -7.71 1.13
CA GLY A 160 -5.31 -8.03 1.31
C GLY A 160 -4.40 -6.80 1.23
N VAL A 161 -4.67 -5.88 0.30
CA VAL A 161 -3.89 -4.64 0.13
C VAL A 161 -3.89 -3.75 1.38
N CYS A 162 -4.97 -3.76 2.18
CA CYS A 162 -5.04 -2.99 3.42
C CYS A 162 -4.03 -3.48 4.47
N TYR A 163 -3.65 -4.75 4.42
CA TYR A 163 -2.65 -5.31 5.32
C TYR A 163 -1.22 -5.00 4.90
N MET A 164 -1.00 -4.48 3.69
CA MET A 164 0.33 -4.20 3.18
C MET A 164 0.82 -2.80 3.48
N TYR A 165 -0.06 -1.86 3.84
CA TYR A 165 0.36 -0.50 4.16
C TYR A 165 1.43 -0.53 5.27
N PRO A 166 2.56 0.18 5.12
CA PRO A 166 2.88 1.21 4.12
C PRO A 166 3.80 0.70 2.99
N PHE A 167 3.81 -0.59 2.69
CA PHE A 167 4.69 -1.14 1.67
C PHE A 167 4.08 -1.03 0.27
N SER A 168 4.89 -0.53 -0.66
CA SER A 168 4.72 -0.81 -2.08
C SER A 168 5.56 -2.03 -2.45
N THR A 169 5.04 -2.89 -3.33
CA THR A 169 5.65 -4.19 -3.61
C THR A 169 5.61 -4.54 -5.08
N TRP A 170 6.60 -5.29 -5.54
CA TRP A 170 6.66 -5.80 -6.90
C TRP A 170 7.33 -7.16 -6.93
N ALA A 171 7.08 -7.94 -7.99
CA ALA A 171 7.75 -9.21 -8.22
C ALA A 171 8.76 -9.07 -9.37
N GLN A 172 9.95 -9.65 -9.21
CA GLN A 172 10.95 -9.78 -10.27
C GLN A 172 11.28 -11.25 -10.50
N ASN A 173 11.74 -11.58 -11.71
CA ASN A 173 12.23 -12.91 -12.01
C ASN A 173 13.72 -13.00 -11.63
N GLU A 174 14.01 -13.74 -10.57
CA GLU A 174 15.38 -14.10 -10.17
C GLU A 174 15.64 -15.57 -10.52
N LYS A 175 16.44 -15.81 -11.56
CA LYS A 175 16.87 -17.16 -11.99
C LYS A 175 15.71 -18.14 -12.22
N GLY A 176 14.61 -17.66 -12.81
CA GLY A 176 13.42 -18.45 -13.11
C GLY A 176 12.44 -18.59 -11.94
N ARG A 177 12.65 -17.87 -10.83
CA ARG A 177 11.74 -17.85 -9.67
C ARG A 177 11.24 -16.44 -9.40
N PRO A 178 9.98 -16.26 -9.00
CA PRO A 178 9.51 -14.95 -8.56
C PRO A 178 10.19 -14.60 -7.23
N ARG A 179 10.85 -13.44 -7.20
CA ARG A 179 11.29 -12.77 -5.98
C ARG A 179 10.38 -11.59 -5.72
N VAL A 180 9.82 -11.50 -4.52
CA VAL A 180 9.01 -10.35 -4.12
C VAL A 180 9.91 -9.33 -3.46
N HIS A 181 9.74 -8.07 -3.83
CA HIS A 181 10.43 -6.92 -3.28
C HIS A 181 9.41 -5.99 -2.63
N ALA A 182 9.84 -5.29 -1.59
CA ALA A 182 9.03 -4.33 -0.86
C ALA A 182 9.84 -3.09 -0.49
N THR A 183 9.24 -1.92 -0.61
CA THR A 183 9.79 -0.66 -0.11
C THR A 183 8.69 0.17 0.53
N PHE A 184 9.07 1.16 1.34
CA PHE A 184 8.09 2.08 1.93
C PHE A 184 7.53 3.03 0.87
N GLN A 185 6.21 3.24 0.92
CA GLN A 185 5.55 4.30 0.17
C GLN A 185 5.45 5.56 1.03
N PHE A 186 6.03 6.64 0.54
CA PHE A 186 6.06 7.94 1.22
C PHE A 186 5.01 8.88 0.62
N THR A 187 3.75 8.73 1.05
CA THR A 187 2.63 9.54 0.52
C THR A 187 2.43 10.86 1.26
N GLY A 188 3.07 11.04 2.42
CA GLY A 188 2.84 12.17 3.31
C GLY A 188 1.64 11.99 4.26
N ASP A 189 0.98 10.83 4.25
CA ASP A 189 -0.20 10.57 5.09
C ASP A 189 0.10 9.77 6.37
N CYS A 190 1.29 9.17 6.48
CA CYS A 190 1.63 8.32 7.61
C CYS A 190 2.51 9.05 8.63
N PRO A 191 2.06 9.21 9.88
CA PRO A 191 2.91 9.71 10.97
C PRO A 191 3.88 8.65 11.51
N GLY A 192 3.73 7.39 11.06
CA GLY A 192 4.46 6.25 11.59
C GLY A 192 5.95 6.18 11.23
N PHE A 193 6.42 7.03 10.30
CA PHE A 193 7.82 7.02 9.89
C PHE A 193 8.71 7.69 10.95
N TYR A 194 9.88 7.10 11.21
CA TYR A 194 10.85 7.60 12.18
C TYR A 194 12.28 7.27 11.76
N LEU A 195 13.25 8.00 12.33
CA LEU A 195 14.67 7.76 12.10
C LEU A 195 15.26 6.84 13.18
N SER A 196 16.11 5.89 12.79
CA SER A 196 16.78 4.97 13.72
C SER A 196 18.21 4.64 13.27
N GLU A 197 19.11 4.41 14.22
CA GLU A 197 20.48 3.95 13.96
C GLU A 197 20.58 2.43 13.74
N SER A 198 19.54 1.68 14.11
CA SER A 198 19.48 0.21 13.99
C SER A 198 18.13 -0.27 13.44
N LEU A 199 18.15 -1.43 12.77
CA LEU A 199 16.96 -2.14 12.28
C LEU A 199 16.30 -3.01 13.35
N ASP A 200 16.86 -3.09 14.56
CA ASP A 200 16.38 -4.01 15.61
C ASP A 200 14.89 -3.84 15.92
N SER A 201 14.39 -2.60 15.96
CA SER A 201 12.98 -2.28 16.20
C SER A 201 12.04 -2.75 15.09
N MET A 202 12.55 -3.09 13.92
CA MET A 202 11.78 -3.53 12.76
C MET A 202 11.79 -5.04 12.55
N LYS A 203 12.59 -5.82 13.30
CA LYS A 203 12.76 -7.26 13.06
C LYS A 203 11.44 -8.02 13.03
N GLU A 204 10.60 -7.85 14.05
CA GLU A 204 9.29 -8.51 14.15
C GLU A 204 8.35 -8.04 13.05
N VAL A 205 8.29 -6.71 12.83
CA VAL A 205 7.45 -6.12 11.77
C VAL A 205 7.81 -6.68 10.39
N LEU A 206 9.10 -6.76 10.06
CA LEU A 206 9.55 -7.30 8.77
C LEU A 206 9.28 -8.80 8.66
N ASP A 207 9.40 -9.56 9.75
CA ASP A 207 9.07 -10.99 9.74
C ASP A 207 7.58 -11.23 9.49
N ASP A 208 6.71 -10.49 10.17
CA ASP A 208 5.25 -10.58 10.00
C ASP A 208 4.84 -10.16 8.58
N TYR A 209 5.32 -8.99 8.14
CA TYR A 209 4.97 -8.46 6.83
C TYR A 209 5.55 -9.30 5.67
N SER A 210 6.67 -9.99 5.86
CA SER A 210 7.27 -10.82 4.80
C SER A 210 6.29 -11.88 4.29
N THR A 211 5.52 -12.51 5.18
CA THR A 211 4.50 -13.50 4.81
C THR A 211 3.31 -12.82 4.14
N THR A 212 2.77 -11.75 4.74
CA THR A 212 1.62 -11.01 4.19
C THR A 212 1.89 -10.47 2.79
N ILE A 213 3.06 -9.86 2.58
CA ILE A 213 3.49 -9.28 1.30
C ILE A 213 3.64 -10.37 0.24
N TYR A 214 4.32 -11.47 0.58
CA TYR A 214 4.53 -12.56 -0.36
C TYR A 214 3.20 -13.16 -0.81
N ASP A 215 2.33 -13.51 0.15
CA ASP A 215 1.02 -14.11 -0.12
C ASP A 215 0.15 -13.20 -0.98
N TYR A 216 0.10 -11.90 -0.67
CA TYR A 216 -0.64 -10.95 -1.49
C TYR A 216 -0.11 -10.89 -2.93
N ASN A 217 1.21 -10.83 -3.12
CA ASN A 217 1.79 -10.76 -4.46
C ASN A 217 1.47 -12.01 -5.30
N MET A 218 1.48 -13.19 -4.68
CA MET A 218 1.10 -14.44 -5.35
C MET A 218 -0.39 -14.46 -5.71
N LYS A 219 -1.27 -14.02 -4.79
CA LYS A 219 -2.72 -13.92 -5.03
C LYS A 219 -3.05 -12.89 -6.12
N SER A 220 -2.39 -11.73 -6.10
CA SER A 220 -2.52 -10.70 -7.13
C SER A 220 -2.07 -11.23 -8.50
N SER A 221 -0.94 -11.92 -8.57
CA SER A 221 -0.48 -12.58 -9.80
C SER A 221 -1.45 -13.62 -10.34
N ARG A 222 -2.14 -14.37 -9.47
CA ARG A 222 -3.21 -15.30 -9.87
C ARG A 222 -4.45 -14.55 -10.34
N THR A 223 -4.83 -13.45 -9.69
CA THR A 223 -6.00 -12.63 -10.04
C THR A 223 -5.94 -12.16 -11.50
N LEU A 224 -4.75 -11.81 -11.99
CA LEU A 224 -4.51 -11.50 -13.41
C LEU A 224 -4.80 -12.70 -14.34
N LYS A 225 -4.42 -13.92 -13.93
CA LYS A 225 -4.68 -15.16 -14.70
C LYS A 225 -6.15 -15.57 -14.67
N ASP A 226 -6.84 -15.25 -13.58
CA ASP A 226 -8.27 -15.50 -13.41
C ASP A 226 -9.13 -14.51 -14.23
N GLY A 227 -8.52 -13.49 -14.84
CA GLY A 227 -9.20 -12.49 -15.67
C GLY A 227 -9.83 -11.33 -14.89
N PHE A 228 -9.52 -11.18 -13.60
CA PHE A 228 -9.98 -10.08 -12.75
C PHE A 228 -9.01 -8.89 -12.72
N GLY A 229 -8.16 -8.79 -13.74
CA GLY A 229 -7.27 -7.66 -13.95
C GLY A 229 -6.39 -7.86 -15.18
N SER A 230 -5.65 -6.81 -15.54
CA SER A 230 -4.64 -6.88 -16.58
C SER A 230 -3.43 -6.04 -16.21
N LEU A 231 -2.26 -6.47 -16.69
CA LEU A 231 -1.00 -5.76 -16.55
C LEU A 231 -0.32 -5.79 -17.90
N SER A 232 -0.05 -4.61 -18.47
CA SER A 232 0.76 -4.47 -19.67
C SER A 232 1.88 -3.48 -19.40
N MET A 233 3.09 -3.80 -19.84
CA MET A 233 4.21 -2.87 -19.80
C MET A 233 4.15 -1.99 -21.05
N SER A 234 4.28 -0.68 -20.86
CA SER A 234 4.36 0.33 -21.93
C SER A 234 5.79 0.80 -22.16
#